data_AF-A0A143Y0S0-F1
#
_entry.id   AF-A0A143Y0S0-F1
#
_cell.length_a   1.000
_cell.length_b   1.000
_cell.length_c   1.000
_cell.angle_alpha   90.00
_cell.angle_beta   90.00
_cell.angle_gamma   90.00
#
_symmetry.space_group_name_H-M   'P 1'
#
loop_
_entity.id
_entity.type
_entity.pdbx_description
1 polymer ?
#
loop_
_entity_poly.entity_id
_entity_poly.type
_entity_poly.pdbx_seq_one_letter_code
_entity_poly.pdbx_strand_id
1 'polypeptide(L)' 'MKKFICGIILCVIGFMFSFVCFIRTIYNPFMVYNDSEGLLASFLGNNTLLPFIISMLVLIAGVSICIYEAYK' A
#
# COMPACT_ATOMS: atom_id res chain seq x y z
N MET A 1 12.77 19.76 9.61
CA MET A 1 13.60 18.60 9.20
C MET A 1 13.20 17.26 9.85
N LYS A 2 13.15 17.12 11.18
CA LYS A 2 12.80 15.84 11.84
C LYS A 2 11.44 15.27 11.40
N LYS A 3 10.44 16.12 11.21
CA LYS A 3 9.08 15.72 10.78
C LYS A 3 9.03 15.30 9.31
N PHE A 4 9.81 15.95 8.45
CA PHE A 4 9.99 15.57 7.05
C PHE A 4 10.59 14.17 6.91
N ILE A 5 11.66 13.88 7.68
CA ILE A 5 12.28 12.55 7.71
C ILE A 5 11.29 11.48 8.18
N CYS A 6 10.44 11.79 9.16
CA CYS A 6 9.36 10.91 9.60
C CYS A 6 8.37 10.60 8.46
N GLY A 7 7.95 11.61 7.70
CA GLY A 7 7.10 11.44 6.53
C GLY A 7 7.73 10.54 5.47
N ILE A 8 9.02 10.70 5.19
CA ILE A 8 9.76 9.83 4.26
C ILE A 8 9.78 8.38 4.76
N ILE A 9 10.08 8.16 6.04
CA ILE A 9 10.11 6.80 6.62
C ILE A 9 8.74 6.14 6.48
N LEU A 10 7.66 6.87 6.77
CA LEU A 10 6.29 6.37 6.60
C LEU A 10 5.96 6.04 5.14
N CYS A 11 6.41 6.87 4.18
CA CYS A 11 6.27 6.58 2.75
C CYS A 11 6.99 5.28 2.36
N VAL A 12 8.23 5.11 2.81
CA VAL A 12 9.04 3.92 2.49
C VAL A 12 8.39 2.67 3.08
N ILE A 13 7.92 2.73 4.33
CA ILE A 13 7.22 1.60 4.96
C ILE A 13 5.94 1.27 4.21
N GLY A 14 5.07 2.26 3.96
CA GLY A 14 3.83 2.06 3.21
C GLY A 14 4.07 1.48 1.82
N PHE A 15 5.12 1.94 1.13
CA PHE A 15 5.48 1.45 -0.20
C PHE A 15 5.99 0.01 -0.16
N MET A 16 6.90 -0.31 0.77
CA MET A 16 7.43 -1.67 0.92
C MET A 16 6.31 -2.68 1.22
N PHE A 17 5.37 -2.35 2.12
CA PHE A 17 4.23 -3.22 2.42
C PHE A 17 3.27 -3.39 1.23
N SER A 18 2.98 -2.30 0.52
CA SER A 18 2.17 -2.32 -0.70
C SER A 18 2.80 -3.21 -1.76
N PHE A 19 4.11 -3.09 -1.95
CA PHE A 19 4.89 -3.85 -2.93
C PHE A 19 4.94 -5.35 -2.60
N VAL A 20 5.14 -5.71 -1.32
CA VAL A 20 5.09 -7.11 -0.87
C VAL A 20 3.71 -7.72 -1.09
N CYS A 21 2.64 -6.97 -0.78
CA CYS A 21 1.27 -7.43 -1.04
C CYS A 21 1.04 -7.65 -2.54
N PHE A 22 1.56 -6.76 -3.39
CA PHE A 22 1.47 -6.87 -4.84
C PHE A 22 2.22 -8.09 -5.39
N ILE A 23 3.45 -8.35 -4.94
CA ILE A 23 4.22 -9.54 -5.32
C ILE A 23 3.46 -10.82 -4.92
N ARG A 24 2.89 -10.84 -3.71
CA ARG A 24 2.15 -12.00 -3.20
C ARG A 24 0.91 -12.28 -4.05
N THR A 25 0.21 -11.23 -4.46
CA THR A 25 -0.93 -11.30 -5.38
C THR A 25 -0.53 -11.85 -6.75
N ILE A 26 0.64 -11.46 -7.28
CA ILE A 26 1.15 -11.98 -8.56
C ILE A 26 1.59 -13.44 -8.46
N TYR A 27 2.23 -13.83 -7.35
CA TYR A 27 2.76 -15.18 -7.19
C TYR A 27 1.66 -16.24 -7.03
N ASN A 28 0.52 -15.86 -6.45
CA ASN A 28 -0.64 -16.74 -6.30
C ASN A 28 -1.90 -16.09 -6.88
N PRO A 29 -2.00 -15.94 -8.20
CA PRO A 29 -3.09 -15.18 -8.81
C PRO A 29 -4.39 -15.98 -8.74
N PHE A 30 -5.38 -15.45 -8.02
CA PHE A 30 -6.76 -15.96 -8.12
C PHE A 30 -7.44 -15.28 -9.30
N MET A 31 -7.71 -16.07 -10.35
CA MET A 31 -8.34 -15.56 -11.58
C MET A 31 -9.84 -15.26 -11.40
N VAL A 32 -10.52 -16.00 -10.53
CA VAL A 32 -11.93 -15.80 -10.18
C VAL A 32 -12.07 -16.00 -8.68
N TYR A 33 -12.58 -15.00 -7.98
CA TYR A 33 -12.89 -15.11 -6.56
C TYR A 33 -14.11 -14.24 -6.23
N ASN A 34 -15.19 -14.86 -5.75
CA ASN A 34 -16.40 -14.19 -5.27
C ASN A 34 -17.03 -13.24 -6.32
N ASP A 35 -17.28 -13.76 -7.54
CA ASP A 35 -17.83 -13.03 -8.70
C ASP A 35 -17.00 -11.83 -9.21
N SER A 36 -15.81 -11.61 -8.64
CA SER A 36 -14.83 -10.66 -9.13
C SER A 36 -13.76 -11.38 -9.93
N GLU A 37 -13.30 -10.72 -10.99
CA GLU A 37 -12.21 -11.20 -11.86
C GLU A 37 -11.01 -10.25 -11.80
N GLY A 38 -9.84 -10.77 -12.19
CA GLY A 38 -8.62 -9.98 -12.36
C GLY A 38 -7.92 -9.59 -11.06
N LEU A 39 -7.26 -8.43 -11.06
CA LEU A 39 -6.36 -8.02 -9.97
C LEU A 39 -7.07 -7.92 -8.61
N LEU A 40 -8.31 -7.41 -8.60
CA LEU A 40 -9.10 -7.26 -7.38
C LEU A 40 -9.48 -8.62 -6.79
N ALA A 41 -9.83 -9.59 -7.64
CA ALA A 41 -10.08 -10.98 -7.24
C ALA A 41 -8.83 -11.63 -6.65
N SER A 42 -7.66 -11.38 -7.26
CA SER A 42 -6.38 -11.87 -6.76
C SER A 42 -6.02 -11.29 -5.40
N PHE A 43 -6.29 -10.01 -5.14
CA PHE A 43 -6.09 -9.39 -3.83
C PHE A 43 -7.07 -9.91 -2.78
N LEU A 44 -8.33 -10.15 -3.16
CA LEU A 44 -9.37 -10.66 -2.27
C LEU A 44 -9.10 -12.13 -1.90
N GLY A 45 -8.76 -12.96 -2.88
CA GLY A 45 -8.48 -14.39 -2.69
C GLY A 45 -7.22 -14.66 -1.87
N ASN A 46 -6.22 -13.76 -1.91
CA ASN A 46 -5.02 -13.85 -1.06
C ASN A 46 -5.17 -13.17 0.31
N ASN A 47 -6.34 -12.60 0.61
CA ASN A 47 -6.56 -11.79 1.80
C ASN A 47 -5.54 -10.63 1.97
N THR A 48 -4.94 -10.20 0.86
CA THR A 48 -3.93 -9.13 0.80
C THR A 48 -4.55 -7.76 0.51
N LEU A 49 -5.84 -7.70 0.20
CA LEU A 49 -6.55 -6.45 -0.11
C LEU A 49 -6.58 -5.49 1.08
N LEU A 50 -6.97 -5.97 2.27
CA LEU A 50 -6.97 -5.17 3.50
C LEU A 50 -5.58 -4.61 3.85
N PRO A 51 -4.50 -5.44 3.94
CA PRO A 51 -3.18 -4.91 4.24
C PRO A 51 -2.66 -3.97 3.14
N PHE A 52 -3.04 -4.19 1.88
CA PHE A 52 -2.72 -3.27 0.79
C PHE A 52 -3.39 -1.89 0.98
N ILE A 53 -4.68 -1.84 1.31
CA ILE A 53 -5.39 -0.58 1.61
C ILE A 53 -4.74 0.15 2.78
N ILE A 54 -4.45 -0.56 3.87
CA ILE A 54 -3.81 0.04 5.06
C ILE A 54 -2.44 0.62 4.67
N SER A 55 -1.64 -0.12 3.89
CA SER A 55 -0.33 0.36 3.42
C SER A 55 -0.43 1.62 2.56
N MET A 56 -1.46 1.72 1.71
CA MET A 56 -1.76 2.92 0.93
C MET A 56 -2.14 4.11 1.81
N LEU A 57 -2.94 3.90 2.86
CA LEU A 57 -3.26 4.96 3.82
C LEU A 57 -2.02 5.48 4.55
N VAL A 58 -1.10 4.58 4.95
CA VAL A 58 0.18 4.96 5.56
C VAL A 58 1.03 5.78 4.59
N LEU A 59 1.07 5.37 3.31
CA LEU A 59 1.80 6.08 2.26
C LEU A 59 1.22 7.48 2.02
N ILE A 60 -0.10 7.61 1.94
CA ILE A 60 -0.80 8.90 1.82
C ILE A 60 -0.50 9.79 3.04
N ALA A 61 -0.55 9.24 4.25
CA ALA A 61 -0.23 9.98 5.47
C ALA A 61 1.23 10.48 5.46
N GLY A 62 2.17 9.62 5.06
CA GLY A 62 3.58 9.97 4.91
C GLY A 62 3.79 11.11 3.90
N VAL A 63 3.16 11.02 2.72
CA VAL A 63 3.24 12.05 1.68
C VAL A 63 2.63 13.36 2.16
N SER A 64 1.48 13.29 2.85
CA SER A 64 0.81 14.47 3.43
C SER A 64 1.72 15.22 4.39
N ILE A 65 2.45 14.50 5.26
CA ILE A 65 3.43 15.07 6.19
C ILE A 65 4.61 15.70 5.44
N CYS A 66 5.12 15.02 4.40
CA CYS A 66 6.19 15.54 3.57
C CYS A 66 5.78 16.85 2.86
N ILE A 67 4.60 16.89 2.26
CA ILE A 67 4.05 18.07 1.59
C ILE A 67 3.88 19.20 2.61
N TYR A 68 3.21 18.93 3.74
CA TYR A 68 2.96 19.95 4.76
C TYR A 68 4.25 20.59 5.27
N GLU A 69 5.30 19.81 5.53
CA GLU A 69 6.58 20.34 6.01
C GLU A 69 7.43 20.95 4.88
N ALA A 70 7.16 20.65 3.61
CA ALA A 70 7.83 21.27 2.46
C ALA A 70 7.27 22.66 2.10
N TYR A 71 5.96 22.87 2.32
CA TYR A 71 5.28 24.15 2.09
C TYR A 71 5.22 25.04 3.34
N LYS A 72 5.70 24.55 4.47
CA LYS A 72 5.85 25.29 5.72
C LYS A 72 7.22 25.96 5.80
#